data_AF-A0A0G1P5C2-F1
#
_entry.id   AF-A0A0G1P5C2-F1
#
_cell.length_a   1.000
_cell.length_b   1.000
_cell.length_c   1.000
_cell.angle_alpha   90.00
_cell.angle_beta   90.00
_cell.angle_gamma   90.00
#
_symmetry.space_group_name_H-M   'P 1'
#
loop_
_entity.id
_entity.type
_entity.pdbx_description
1 polymer ?
#
loop_
_entity_poly.entity_id
_entity_poly.type
_entity_poly.pdbx_seq_one_letter_code
_entity_poly.pdbx_strand_id
1 'polypeptide(L)'
;MIKTSLHDEKTFFSKFLRDLENSQNEVIIESPFITIARMKTFWPVFRRLVGRGVKIYIVTRDPREHLDGYDEQSEVEIQEFEAVGIQVLLCTGNHHRKLAIIDRNIVWEGSLNILSQAKSREFMRRLEDGGFAVDLFNFIGYEKYM
;
A
#
# COMPACT_ATOMS: atom_id res chain seq x y z
N MET A 1 4.61 4.91 -23.33
CA MET A 1 5.97 4.31 -23.39
C MET A 1 6.22 3.72 -22.02
N ILE A 2 6.56 2.44 -21.92
CA ILE A 2 6.78 1.79 -20.62
C ILE A 2 7.92 2.50 -19.88
N LYS A 3 7.69 2.86 -18.61
CA LYS A 3 8.70 3.43 -17.73
C LYS A 3 8.94 2.51 -16.54
N THR A 4 10.21 2.28 -16.21
CA THR A 4 10.61 1.44 -15.08
C THR A 4 11.74 2.10 -14.29
N SER A 5 11.72 1.93 -12.98
CA SER A 5 12.81 2.38 -12.09
C SER A 5 12.91 1.49 -10.85
N LEU A 6 14.13 1.37 -10.32
CA LEU A 6 14.41 0.69 -9.05
C LEU A 6 14.69 1.72 -7.96
N HIS A 7 14.16 1.46 -6.78
CA HIS A 7 14.27 2.29 -5.60
C HIS A 7 14.64 1.44 -4.39
N ASP A 8 15.48 1.97 -3.53
CA ASP A 8 15.82 1.39 -2.23
C ASP A 8 14.96 1.98 -1.12
N GLU A 9 15.21 1.59 0.14
CA GLU A 9 14.48 2.10 1.30
C GLU A 9 14.61 3.62 1.51
N LYS A 10 15.61 4.26 0.89
CA LYS A 10 15.89 5.70 1.00
C LYS A 10 15.17 6.52 -0.06
N THR A 11 15.02 5.97 -1.26
CA THR A 11 14.45 6.67 -2.42
C THR A 11 12.99 6.30 -2.69
N PHE A 12 12.52 5.16 -2.17
CA PHE A 12 11.15 4.69 -2.38
C PHE A 12 10.11 5.69 -1.87
N PHE A 13 10.15 6.05 -0.59
CA PHE A 13 9.06 6.82 0.04
C PHE A 13 8.84 8.19 -0.61
N SER A 14 9.90 8.90 -0.99
CA SER A 14 9.76 10.21 -1.63
C SER A 14 9.08 10.10 -2.99
N LYS A 15 9.45 9.09 -3.80
CA LYS A 15 8.82 8.86 -5.10
C LYS A 15 7.40 8.32 -4.96
N PHE A 16 7.18 7.39 -4.04
CA PHE A 16 5.88 6.78 -3.78
C PHE A 16 4.87 7.81 -3.28
N LEU A 17 5.23 8.66 -2.31
CA LEU A 17 4.36 9.74 -1.83
C LEU A 17 4.01 10.73 -2.96
N ARG A 18 4.94 11.02 -3.87
CA ARG A 18 4.65 11.84 -5.05
C ARG A 18 3.66 11.16 -5.99
N ASP A 19 3.79 9.85 -6.22
CA ASP A 19 2.82 9.11 -7.05
C ASP A 19 1.44 9.09 -6.38
N LEU A 20 1.37 8.89 -5.05
CA LEU A 20 0.14 9.00 -4.28
C LEU A 20 -0.50 10.39 -4.43
N GLU A 21 0.26 11.47 -4.26
CA GLU A 21 -0.26 12.83 -4.41
C GLU A 21 -0.86 13.12 -5.78
N ASN A 22 -0.37 12.46 -6.83
CA ASN A 22 -0.88 12.63 -8.18
C ASN A 22 -2.04 11.68 -8.52
N SER A 23 -2.39 10.74 -7.64
CA SER A 23 -3.51 9.83 -7.86
C SER A 23 -4.85 10.56 -7.95
N GLN A 24 -5.68 10.12 -8.89
CA GLN A 24 -6.97 10.71 -9.22
C GLN A 24 -8.16 9.78 -8.96
N ASN A 25 -7.98 8.46 -8.99
CA ASN A 25 -9.08 7.50 -8.97
C ASN A 25 -9.00 6.55 -7.78
N GLU A 26 -7.87 5.85 -7.65
CA GLU A 26 -7.72 4.82 -6.63
C GLU A 26 -6.26 4.54 -6.27
N VAL A 27 -6.07 4.08 -5.04
CA VAL A 27 -4.81 3.58 -4.50
C VAL A 27 -5.09 2.25 -3.80
N ILE A 28 -4.37 1.21 -4.18
CA ILE A 28 -4.36 -0.07 -3.47
C ILE A 28 -2.97 -0.25 -2.90
N ILE A 29 -2.87 -0.50 -1.60
CA ILE A 29 -1.61 -0.80 -0.93
C ILE A 29 -1.77 -2.13 -0.22
N GLU A 30 -0.88 -3.06 -0.55
CA GLU A 30 -0.78 -4.35 0.09
C GLU A 30 0.51 -4.39 0.92
N SER A 31 0.34 -4.49 2.24
CA SER A 31 1.44 -4.54 3.19
C SER A 31 1.05 -5.45 4.34
N PRO A 32 1.83 -6.51 4.64
CA PRO A 32 1.45 -7.50 5.65
C PRO A 32 1.49 -6.95 7.07
N PHE A 33 2.20 -5.84 7.30
CA PHE A 33 2.29 -5.20 8.60
C PHE A 33 2.05 -3.70 8.45
N ILE A 34 1.46 -3.11 9.49
CA ILE A 34 1.23 -1.67 9.64
C ILE A 34 1.86 -1.23 10.96
N THR A 35 2.54 -0.08 10.97
CA THR A 35 3.05 0.52 12.22
C THR A 35 2.65 1.98 12.34
N ILE A 36 2.32 2.39 13.55
CA ILE A 36 1.94 3.78 13.87
C ILE A 36 3.05 4.75 13.45
N ALA A 37 4.31 4.36 13.67
CA ALA A 37 5.46 5.17 13.28
C ALA A 37 5.50 5.46 11.78
N ARG A 38 5.22 4.46 10.94
CA ARG A 38 5.17 4.64 9.48
C ARG A 38 3.93 5.41 9.06
N MET A 39 2.81 5.20 9.72
CA MET A 39 1.54 5.85 9.40
C MET A 39 1.55 7.37 9.59
N LYS A 40 2.37 7.91 10.50
CA LYS A 40 2.66 9.36 10.57
C LYS A 40 3.10 9.96 9.23
N THR A 41 3.74 9.17 8.37
CA THR A 41 4.15 9.59 7.02
C THR A 41 2.98 9.61 6.02
N PHE A 42 2.07 8.65 6.13
CA PHE A 42 1.01 8.43 5.15
C PHE A 42 -0.28 9.18 5.45
N TRP A 43 -0.62 9.39 6.72
CA TRP A 43 -1.85 10.07 7.11
C TRP A 43 -2.08 11.42 6.42
N PRO A 44 -1.07 12.30 6.28
CA PRO A 44 -1.27 13.56 5.57
C PRO A 44 -1.73 13.37 4.12
N VAL A 45 -1.14 12.42 3.38
CA VAL A 45 -1.50 12.19 1.97
C VAL A 45 -2.82 11.41 1.85
N PHE A 46 -3.06 10.43 2.72
CA PHE A 46 -4.33 9.68 2.72
C PHE A 46 -5.52 10.58 2.97
N ARG A 47 -5.44 11.51 3.94
CA ARG A 47 -6.52 12.47 4.19
C ARG A 47 -6.78 13.39 2.99
N ARG A 48 -5.73 13.82 2.28
CA ARG A 48 -5.88 14.59 1.03
C ARG A 48 -6.55 13.76 -0.06
N LEU A 49 -6.15 12.50 -0.22
CA LEU A 49 -6.72 11.59 -1.22
C LEU A 49 -8.20 11.32 -0.96
N VAL A 50 -8.56 10.95 0.28
CA VAL A 50 -9.95 10.79 0.72
C VAL A 50 -10.74 12.08 0.49
N GLY A 51 -10.18 13.24 0.84
CA GLY A 51 -10.82 14.54 0.61
C GLY A 51 -11.04 14.90 -0.86
N ARG A 52 -10.25 14.32 -1.78
CA ARG A 52 -10.44 14.42 -3.24
C ARG A 52 -11.37 13.35 -3.80
N GLY A 53 -11.88 12.43 -2.98
CA GLY A 53 -12.72 11.31 -3.41
C GLY A 53 -11.94 10.15 -4.04
N VAL A 54 -10.61 10.11 -3.89
CA VAL A 54 -9.79 8.99 -4.33
C VAL A 54 -10.05 7.79 -3.41
N LYS A 55 -10.38 6.63 -3.99
CA LYS A 55 -10.60 5.41 -3.22
C LYS A 55 -9.29 4.85 -2.72
N ILE A 56 -9.21 4.48 -1.45
CA ILE A 56 -8.02 3.82 -0.90
C ILE A 56 -8.42 2.46 -0.37
N TYR A 57 -7.67 1.44 -0.79
CA TYR A 57 -7.80 0.07 -0.34
C TYR A 57 -6.49 -0.36 0.33
N ILE A 58 -6.57 -0.81 1.57
CA ILE A 58 -5.45 -1.36 2.31
C ILE A 58 -5.68 -2.86 2.45
N VAL A 59 -4.81 -3.64 1.82
CA VAL A 59 -4.79 -5.10 1.97
C VAL A 59 -3.70 -5.43 2.98
N THR A 60 -4.08 -6.06 4.08
CA THR A 60 -3.14 -6.35 5.15
C THR A 60 -3.42 -7.70 5.79
N ARG A 61 -2.42 -8.24 6.48
CA ARG A 61 -2.58 -9.48 7.22
C ARG A 61 -3.44 -9.20 8.46
N ASP A 62 -4.35 -10.11 8.73
CA ASP A 62 -5.21 -10.04 9.91
C ASP A 62 -4.39 -9.84 11.20
N PRO A 63 -4.68 -8.79 12.00
CA PRO A 63 -3.97 -8.52 13.23
C PRO A 63 -3.90 -9.70 14.20
N ARG A 64 -4.91 -10.59 14.17
CA ARG A 64 -5.00 -11.78 15.03
C ARG A 64 -3.92 -12.83 14.72
N GLU A 65 -3.28 -12.75 13.55
CA GLU A 65 -2.16 -13.62 13.18
C GLU A 65 -0.79 -13.01 13.50
N HIS A 66 -0.74 -11.79 14.01
CA HIS A 66 0.52 -11.14 14.40
C HIS A 66 0.98 -11.60 15.78
N LEU A 67 2.29 -11.54 15.97
CA LEU A 67 2.98 -11.73 17.23
C LEU A 67 3.75 -10.45 17.57
N ASP A 68 4.27 -10.36 18.79
CA ASP A 68 5.23 -9.32 19.21
C ASP A 68 4.75 -7.84 19.11
N GLY A 69 3.45 -7.57 19.33
CA GLY A 69 2.92 -6.20 19.43
C GLY A 69 2.66 -5.48 18.10
N TYR A 70 2.73 -6.20 16.98
CA TYR A 70 2.24 -5.72 15.68
C TYR A 70 0.72 -5.77 15.55
N ASP A 71 0.06 -6.59 16.36
CA ASP A 71 -1.39 -6.72 16.48
C ASP A 71 -2.03 -5.40 16.93
N GLU A 72 -1.62 -4.85 18.08
CA GLU A 72 -2.18 -3.60 18.63
C GLU A 72 -2.01 -2.42 17.67
N GLN A 73 -0.82 -2.29 17.06
CA GLN A 73 -0.55 -1.20 16.12
C GLN A 73 -1.36 -1.33 14.83
N SER A 74 -1.49 -2.56 14.31
CA SER A 74 -2.27 -2.79 13.10
C SER A 74 -3.75 -2.53 13.37
N GLU A 75 -4.27 -3.02 14.49
CA GLU A 75 -5.67 -2.83 14.91
C GLU A 75 -6.03 -1.35 15.02
N VAL A 76 -5.21 -0.55 15.71
CA VAL A 76 -5.43 0.90 15.85
C VAL A 76 -5.49 1.59 14.49
N GLU A 77 -4.54 1.30 13.60
CA GLU A 77 -4.49 1.96 12.29
C GLU A 77 -5.61 1.47 11.36
N ILE A 78 -6.03 0.21 11.47
CA ILE A 78 -7.19 -0.32 10.74
C ILE A 78 -8.48 0.40 11.15
N GLN A 79 -8.71 0.58 12.45
CA GLN A 79 -9.87 1.33 12.95
C GLN A 79 -9.87 2.77 12.45
N GLU A 80 -8.71 3.43 12.46
CA GLU A 80 -8.57 4.79 11.92
C GLU A 80 -8.80 4.84 10.41
N PHE A 81 -8.35 3.84 9.63
CA PHE A 81 -8.64 3.74 8.20
C PHE A 81 -10.13 3.68 7.93
N GLU A 82 -10.83 2.77 8.60
CA GLU A 82 -12.27 2.59 8.43
C GLU A 82 -13.05 3.85 8.83
N ALA A 83 -12.63 4.52 9.93
CA ALA A 83 -13.25 5.75 10.41
C ALA A 83 -13.21 6.90 9.39
N VAL A 84 -12.22 6.93 8.50
CA VAL A 84 -12.10 7.94 7.44
C VAL A 84 -12.54 7.44 6.05
N GLY A 85 -13.13 6.25 5.97
CA GLY A 85 -13.66 5.68 4.72
C GLY A 85 -12.61 5.00 3.83
N ILE A 86 -11.44 4.66 4.38
CA ILE A 86 -10.46 3.80 3.70
C ILE A 86 -10.90 2.35 3.89
N GLN A 87 -10.94 1.59 2.80
CA GLN A 87 -11.40 0.20 2.84
C GLN A 87 -10.25 -0.73 3.20
N VAL A 88 -10.45 -1.59 4.20
CA VAL A 88 -9.43 -2.55 4.65
C VAL A 88 -9.87 -3.96 4.30
N LEU A 89 -8.97 -4.72 3.68
CA LEU A 89 -9.16 -6.14 3.38
C LEU A 89 -8.17 -6.97 4.21
N LEU A 90 -8.71 -7.74 5.14
CA LEU A 90 -7.93 -8.62 6.00
C LEU A 90 -7.68 -9.95 5.30
N CYS A 91 -6.42 -10.33 5.21
CA CYS A 91 -5.97 -11.59 4.64
C CYS A 91 -5.44 -12.52 5.75
N THR A 92 -5.89 -13.78 5.73
CA THR A 92 -5.37 -14.85 6.59
C THR A 92 -4.39 -15.74 5.81
N GLY A 93 -3.55 -16.50 6.52
CA GLY A 93 -2.75 -17.57 5.92
C GLY A 93 -1.44 -17.11 5.27
N ASN A 94 -0.51 -16.61 6.08
CA ASN A 94 0.86 -16.24 5.66
C ASN A 94 0.92 -15.22 4.51
N HIS A 95 -0.04 -14.31 4.46
CA HIS A 95 -0.06 -13.22 3.50
C HIS A 95 1.17 -12.31 3.69
N HIS A 96 2.04 -12.20 2.67
CA HIS A 96 3.33 -11.51 2.79
C HIS A 96 3.75 -10.70 1.55
N ARG A 97 2.83 -10.49 0.59
CA ARG A 97 3.09 -9.68 -0.60
C ARG A 97 3.22 -8.20 -0.21
N LYS A 98 3.99 -7.46 -1.00
CA LYS A 98 4.27 -6.04 -0.80
C LYS A 98 4.19 -5.35 -2.14
N LEU A 99 3.09 -4.65 -2.34
CA LEU A 99 2.85 -3.96 -3.60
C LEU A 99 1.90 -2.79 -3.41
N ALA A 100 1.87 -1.92 -4.40
CA ALA A 100 0.82 -0.94 -4.54
C ALA A 100 0.44 -0.78 -6.01
N ILE A 101 -0.84 -0.51 -6.24
CA ILE A 101 -1.40 -0.18 -7.54
C ILE A 101 -2.03 1.21 -7.43
N ILE A 102 -1.67 2.12 -8.33
CA ILE A 102 -2.22 3.49 -8.35
C ILE A 102 -2.89 3.71 -9.71
N ASP A 103 -4.16 4.12 -9.67
CA ASP A 103 -5.01 4.46 -10.81
C ASP A 103 -4.98 3.44 -11.97
N ARG A 104 -4.86 2.14 -11.66
CA ARG A 104 -4.63 1.07 -12.66
C ARG A 104 -3.50 1.35 -13.66
N ASN A 105 -2.55 2.22 -13.34
CA ASN A 105 -1.48 2.62 -14.27
C ASN A 105 -0.07 2.41 -13.70
N ILE A 106 0.11 2.63 -12.40
CA ILE A 106 1.41 2.48 -11.74
C ILE A 106 1.37 1.25 -10.83
N VAL A 107 2.43 0.44 -10.90
CA VAL A 107 2.73 -0.62 -9.94
C VAL A 107 3.97 -0.26 -9.16
N TRP A 108 3.91 -0.52 -7.86
CA TRP A 108 5.07 -0.68 -7.01
C TRP A 108 5.11 -2.11 -6.49
N GLU A 109 6.24 -2.79 -6.59
CA GLU A 109 6.41 -4.16 -6.10
C GLU A 109 7.83 -4.40 -5.59
N GLY A 110 8.01 -5.22 -4.55
CA GLY A 110 9.35 -5.53 -4.05
C GLY A 110 9.38 -6.15 -2.66
N SER A 111 10.50 -5.96 -1.97
CA SER A 111 10.77 -6.57 -0.67
C SER A 111 10.40 -5.67 0.53
N LEU A 112 10.14 -4.39 0.28
CA LEU A 112 9.81 -3.38 1.30
C LEU A 112 8.36 -3.48 1.80
N ASN A 113 8.14 -3.59 3.12
CA ASN A 113 6.80 -3.42 3.70
C ASN A 113 6.39 -1.95 3.70
N ILE A 114 5.48 -1.55 2.81
CA ILE A 114 5.14 -0.13 2.57
C ILE A 114 4.68 0.56 3.86
N LEU A 115 3.83 -0.10 4.65
CA LEU A 115 3.20 0.47 5.84
C LEU A 115 3.93 0.18 7.16
N SER A 116 5.11 -0.46 7.12
CA SER A 116 5.86 -0.79 8.34
C SER A 116 7.39 -0.77 8.24
N GLN A 117 7.98 -0.55 7.07
CA GLN A 117 9.45 -0.56 6.93
C GLN A 117 10.09 0.48 7.87
N ALA A 118 11.24 0.12 8.46
CA ALA A 118 11.99 0.99 9.36
C ALA A 118 13.51 0.99 9.09
N LYS A 119 14.18 -0.17 9.17
CA LYS A 119 15.66 -0.25 9.16
C LYS A 119 16.25 -1.30 8.21
N SER A 120 15.42 -2.08 7.52
CA SER A 120 15.91 -3.11 6.59
C SER A 120 16.35 -2.49 5.27
N ARG A 121 17.31 -3.14 4.60
CA ARG A 121 17.72 -2.85 3.23
C ARG A 121 16.75 -3.55 2.31
N GLU A 122 16.06 -2.78 1.48
CA GLU A 122 14.97 -3.28 0.66
C GLU A 122 15.05 -2.69 -0.75
N PHE A 123 14.30 -3.27 -1.67
CA PHE A 123 14.07 -2.66 -2.97
C PHE A 123 12.59 -2.64 -3.31
N MET A 124 12.22 -1.69 -4.15
CA MET A 124 10.93 -1.60 -4.82
C MET A 124 11.16 -1.23 -6.28
N ARG A 125 10.47 -1.91 -7.17
CA ARG A 125 10.38 -1.58 -8.58
C ARG A 125 9.11 -0.78 -8.81
N ARG A 126 9.25 0.31 -9.56
CA ARG A 126 8.13 1.07 -10.11
C ARG A 126 7.96 0.71 -11.58
N LEU A 127 6.73 0.39 -11.98
CA LEU A 127 6.33 0.21 -13.37
C LEU A 127 5.19 1.19 -13.67
N GLU A 128 5.23 1.85 -14.82
CA GLU A 128 4.20 2.78 -15.26
C GLU A 128 3.89 2.56 -16.74
N ASP A 129 2.60 2.67 -17.07
CA ASP A 129 2.00 2.34 -18.37
C ASP A 129 2.18 0.86 -18.74
N GLY A 130 1.77 0.48 -19.95
CA GLY A 130 2.05 -0.86 -20.50
C GLY A 130 1.21 -2.00 -19.93
N GLY A 131 0.16 -1.72 -19.16
CA GLY A 131 -0.80 -2.72 -18.69
C GLY A 131 -0.42 -3.46 -17.41
N PHE A 132 0.80 -3.30 -16.89
CA PHE A 132 1.29 -4.05 -15.71
C PHE A 132 0.36 -3.94 -14.49
N ALA A 133 -0.21 -2.76 -14.24
CA ALA A 133 -1.12 -2.53 -13.12
C ALA A 133 -2.45 -3.28 -13.28
N VAL A 134 -2.98 -3.36 -14.49
CA VAL A 134 -4.20 -4.12 -14.81
C VAL A 134 -3.92 -5.62 -14.73
N ASP A 135 -2.79 -6.06 -15.30
CA ASP A 135 -2.37 -7.47 -15.25
C ASP A 135 -2.19 -7.95 -13.81
N LEU A 136 -1.50 -7.17 -12.98
CA LEU A 136 -1.29 -7.51 -11.56
C LEU A 136 -2.61 -7.51 -10.78
N PHE A 137 -3.49 -6.53 -11.02
CA PHE A 137 -4.81 -6.48 -10.38
C PHE A 137 -5.63 -7.73 -10.66
N ASN A 138 -5.72 -8.13 -11.93
CA ASN A 138 -6.47 -9.32 -12.36
C ASN A 138 -5.80 -10.61 -11.88
N PHE A 139 -4.47 -10.69 -11.90
CA PHE A 139 -3.73 -11.87 -11.45
C PHE A 139 -3.96 -12.16 -9.96
N ILE A 140 -4.00 -11.12 -9.13
CA ILE A 140 -4.27 -11.26 -7.69
C ILE A 140 -5.76 -11.56 -7.43
N GLY A 141 -6.64 -11.25 -8.38
CA GLY A 141 -8.07 -11.49 -8.27
C GLY A 141 -8.80 -10.38 -7.50
N TYR A 142 -8.27 -9.16 -7.54
CA TYR A 142 -8.84 -8.04 -6.78
C TYR A 142 -10.18 -7.54 -7.34
N GLU A 143 -10.53 -7.89 -8.58
CA GLU A 143 -11.83 -7.61 -9.19
C GLU A 143 -13.01 -8.21 -8.40
N LYS A 144 -12.74 -9.21 -7.55
CA LYS A 144 -13.74 -9.85 -6.70
C LYS A 144 -14.09 -9.04 -5.46
N TYR A 145 -13.25 -8.07 -5.09
CA TYR A 145 -13.32 -7.37 -3.82
C TYR A 145 -13.37 -5.83 -3.97
N MET A 146 -13.04 -5.29 -5.15
CA MET A 146 -12.82 -3.84 -5.37
C MET A 146 -13.57 -3.30 -6.59
#